data_AF-A0A377TUQ9-F1
#
_entry.id   AF-A0A377TUQ9-F1
#
_cell.length_a   1.000
_cell.length_b   1.000
_cell.length_c   1.000
_cell.angle_alpha   90.00
_cell.angle_beta   90.00
_cell.angle_gamma   90.00
#
_symmetry.space_group_name_H-M   'P 1'
#
loop_
_entity.id
_entity.type
_entity.pdbx_description
1 polymer ?
#
loop_
_entity_poly.entity_id
_entity_poly.type
_entity_poly.pdbx_seq_one_letter_code
_entity_poly.pdbx_strand_id
1 'polypeptide(L)'
;MLIANATGCSSIYGGNLPSTPYTTDANGRGPAWANSLFEDNAEFGLGFRLTVDQHRQRVMRLLSEFADKLPAELNAALHARRRRKFAANRWRPCVRRWPAWRELKSC
;
A
#
# COMPACT_ATOMS: atom_id res chain seq x y z
N MET A 1 3.61 -2.05 1.15
CA MET A 1 2.30 -2.19 0.46
C MET A 1 1.26 -2.37 1.54
N LEU A 2 0.05 -1.82 1.41
CA LEU A 2 -1.05 -2.03 2.35
C LEU A 2 -2.10 -2.93 1.68
N ILE A 3 -2.56 -3.97 2.37
CA ILE A 3 -3.61 -4.88 1.90
C ILE A 3 -4.80 -4.76 2.85
N ALA A 4 -5.88 -4.17 2.36
CA ALA A 4 -7.23 -4.33 2.92
C ALA A 4 -7.84 -5.55 2.21
N ASN A 5 -8.07 -6.63 2.96
CA ASN A 5 -8.61 -7.86 2.41
C ASN A 5 -10.03 -8.12 2.92
N ALA A 6 -10.96 -8.36 2.01
CA ALA A 6 -12.33 -8.73 2.35
C ALA A 6 -12.37 -10.13 2.98
N THR A 7 -13.40 -10.39 3.79
CA THR A 7 -13.62 -11.72 4.35
C THR A 7 -13.98 -12.73 3.26
N GLY A 8 -13.24 -13.83 3.16
CA GLY A 8 -13.44 -14.86 2.15
C GLY A 8 -12.26 -15.83 2.06
N CYS A 9 -12.16 -16.61 0.99
CA CYS A 9 -11.07 -17.60 0.84
C CYS A 9 -9.68 -16.95 0.93
N SER A 10 -9.52 -15.74 0.40
CA SER A 10 -8.26 -15.01 0.49
C SER A 10 -7.91 -14.60 1.92
N SER A 11 -8.89 -14.29 2.78
CA SER A 11 -8.62 -13.92 4.18
C SER A 11 -8.33 -15.12 5.06
N ILE A 12 -8.99 -16.25 4.82
CA ILE A 12 -8.69 -17.51 5.51
C ILE A 12 -7.28 -17.98 5.18
N TYR A 13 -6.88 -17.95 3.90
CA TYR A 13 -5.51 -18.30 3.54
C TYR A 13 -4.49 -17.25 4.02
N GLY A 14 -4.90 -15.96 4.06
CA GLY A 14 -4.03 -14.83 4.36
C GLY A 14 -3.81 -14.51 5.84
N GLY A 15 -4.69 -14.98 6.74
CA GLY A 15 -4.70 -14.53 8.14
C GLY A 15 -5.29 -15.53 9.15
N ASN A 16 -5.22 -16.83 8.89
CA ASN A 16 -5.64 -17.86 9.85
C ASN A 16 -4.50 -18.15 10.85
N LEU A 17 -4.53 -17.47 12.00
CA LEU A 17 -3.54 -17.62 13.06
C LEU A 17 -3.42 -19.10 13.50
N PRO A 18 -2.20 -19.62 13.72
CA PRO A 18 -0.93 -18.90 13.86
C PRO A 18 -0.15 -18.68 12.55
N SER A 19 -0.63 -19.16 11.40
CA SER A 19 0.10 -19.05 10.13
C SER A 19 -0.30 -17.82 9.34
N THR A 20 0.68 -17.03 8.92
CA THR A 20 0.49 -15.93 7.97
C THR A 20 1.44 -16.11 6.78
N PRO A 21 0.94 -16.18 5.54
CA PRO A 21 1.77 -16.45 4.35
C PRO A 21 2.55 -15.22 3.87
N TYR A 22 2.27 -14.05 4.42
CA TYR A 22 2.95 -12.81 4.07
C TYR A 22 4.31 -12.73 4.75
N THR A 23 5.35 -12.46 3.97
CA THR A 23 6.73 -12.34 4.46
C THR A 23 7.33 -10.97 4.11
N THR A 24 8.45 -10.65 4.75
CA THR A 24 9.24 -9.46 4.49
C THR A 24 10.34 -9.73 3.47
N ASP A 25 10.75 -8.71 2.72
CA ASP A 25 11.98 -8.78 1.93
C ASP A 25 13.22 -8.74 2.85
N ALA A 26 14.43 -8.87 2.26
CA ALA A 26 15.69 -8.78 2.99
C ALA A 26 15.90 -7.43 3.72
N ASN A 27 15.13 -6.40 3.39
CA ASN A 27 15.16 -5.08 4.04
C ASN A 27 14.07 -4.94 5.11
N GLY A 28 13.39 -6.04 5.49
CA GLY A 28 12.30 -6.04 6.46
C GLY A 28 11.00 -5.41 5.93
N ARG A 29 10.88 -5.17 4.62
CA ARG A 29 9.69 -4.55 4.02
C ARG A 29 8.74 -5.62 3.51
N GLY A 30 7.61 -5.78 4.18
CA GLY A 30 6.53 -6.66 3.78
C GLY A 30 5.25 -5.91 3.41
N PRO A 31 4.24 -6.62 2.90
CA PRO A 31 2.88 -6.11 2.89
C PRO A 31 2.33 -6.05 4.32
N ALA A 32 1.79 -4.90 4.73
CA ALA A 32 0.96 -4.85 5.92
C ALA A 32 -0.45 -5.30 5.53
N TRP A 33 -0.94 -6.35 6.18
CA TRP A 33 -2.22 -6.97 5.87
C TRP A 33 -3.20 -6.74 7.01
N ALA A 34 -4.44 -6.42 6.66
CA ALA A 34 -5.56 -6.36 7.59
C ALA A 34 -6.84 -6.82 6.90
N ASN A 35 -7.72 -7.42 7.67
CA ASN A 35 -9.06 -7.82 7.25
C ASN A 35 -10.07 -7.13 8.16
N SER A 36 -11.10 -6.55 7.54
CA SER A 36 -12.25 -5.97 8.24
C SER A 36 -13.42 -6.93 8.07
N LEU A 37 -14.50 -6.51 7.42
CA LEU A 37 -15.66 -7.34 7.10
C LEU A 37 -15.68 -7.67 5.59
N PHE A 38 -16.72 -8.39 5.17
CA PHE A 38 -16.89 -8.74 3.76
C PHE A 38 -17.35 -7.51 2.96
N GLU A 39 -18.30 -6.78 3.52
CA GLU A 39 -19.07 -5.71 2.89
C GLU A 39 -18.36 -4.35 2.89
N ASP A 40 -17.36 -4.13 3.74
CA ASP A 40 -16.72 -2.82 3.97
C ASP A 40 -15.30 -2.72 3.41
N ASN A 41 -14.84 -3.70 2.61
CA ASN A 41 -13.44 -3.78 2.20
C ASN A 41 -12.99 -2.57 1.36
N ALA A 42 -13.90 -1.99 0.58
CA ALA A 42 -13.62 -0.82 -0.24
C ALA A 42 -13.43 0.43 0.63
N GLU A 43 -14.33 0.66 1.58
CA GLU A 43 -14.29 1.75 2.55
C GLU A 43 -13.08 1.62 3.48
N PHE A 44 -12.77 0.40 3.91
CA PHE A 44 -11.60 0.09 4.72
C PHE A 44 -10.30 0.40 3.97
N GLY A 45 -10.20 -0.02 2.70
CA GLY A 45 -9.08 0.32 1.82
C GLY A 45 -8.97 1.83 1.54
N LEU A 46 -10.10 2.52 1.40
CA LEU A 46 -10.15 3.97 1.26
C LEU A 46 -9.63 4.66 2.53
N GLY A 47 -10.00 4.16 3.72
CA GLY A 47 -9.49 4.64 5.00
C GLY A 47 -7.96 4.58 5.10
N PHE A 48 -7.35 3.50 4.61
CA PHE A 48 -5.89 3.40 4.50
C PHE A 48 -5.30 4.46 3.57
N ARG A 49 -5.92 4.69 2.40
CA ARG A 49 -5.46 5.70 1.45
C ARG A 49 -5.49 7.10 2.06
N LEU A 50 -6.60 7.45 2.70
CA LEU A 50 -6.79 8.75 3.38
C LEU A 50 -5.75 8.93 4.50
N THR A 51 -5.52 7.89 5.30
CA THR A 51 -4.52 7.94 6.38
C THR A 51 -3.10 8.16 5.85
N VAL A 52 -2.73 7.49 4.75
CA VAL A 52 -1.42 7.72 4.08
C VAL A 52 -1.30 9.16 3.59
N ASP A 53 -2.36 9.73 3.02
CA ASP A 53 -2.36 11.12 2.57
C ASP A 53 -2.29 12.09 3.76
N GLN A 54 -2.97 11.81 4.86
CA GLN A 54 -2.91 12.60 6.09
C GLN A 54 -1.52 12.58 6.72
N HIS A 55 -0.90 11.40 6.83
CA HIS A 55 0.49 11.28 7.31
C HIS A 55 1.44 12.07 6.42
N ARG A 56 1.24 12.04 5.10
CA ARG A 56 2.03 12.82 4.16
C ARG A 56 1.88 14.33 4.43
N GLN A 57 0.66 14.83 4.57
CA GLN A 57 0.42 16.25 4.89
C GLN A 57 1.10 16.64 6.21
N ARG A 58 0.98 15.80 7.24
CA ARG A 58 1.65 16.00 8.53
C ARG A 58 3.17 16.09 8.38
N VAL A 59 3.78 15.18 7.61
CA VAL A 59 5.23 15.21 7.36
C VAL A 59 5.64 16.49 6.65
N MET A 60 4.90 16.93 5.64
CA MET A 60 5.25 18.16 4.90
C MET A 60 5.17 19.41 5.79
N ARG A 61 4.16 19.47 6.67
CA ARG A 61 4.06 20.54 7.67
C ARG A 61 5.25 20.53 8.62
N LEU A 62 5.62 19.37 9.15
CA LEU A 62 6.78 19.23 10.04
C LEU A 62 8.10 19.60 9.32
N LEU A 63 8.27 19.23 8.05
CA LEU A 63 9.46 19.61 7.28
C LEU A 63 9.59 21.13 7.12
N SER A 64 8.44 21.82 6.98
CA SER A 64 8.42 23.28 6.91
C SER A 64 8.73 23.92 8.26
N GLU A 65 8.16 23.39 9.35
CA GLU A 65 8.34 23.89 10.72
C GLU A 65 9.79 23.71 11.22
N PHE A 66 10.47 22.65 10.80
CA PHE A 66 11.83 22.32 11.22
C PHE A 66 12.87 22.63 10.13
N ALA A 67 12.52 23.41 9.10
CA ALA A 67 13.40 23.71 7.97
C ALA A 67 14.75 24.31 8.41
N ASP A 68 14.73 25.20 9.41
CA ASP A 68 15.93 25.88 9.93
C ASP A 68 16.86 24.96 10.73
N LYS A 69 16.35 23.81 11.21
CA LYS A 69 17.09 22.83 11.99
C LYS A 69 17.61 21.66 11.15
N LEU A 70 17.28 21.64 9.86
CA LEU A 70 17.65 20.55 8.95
C LEU A 70 18.71 21.04 7.95
N PRO A 71 19.69 20.20 7.59
CA PRO A 71 20.59 20.49 6.48
C PRO A 71 19.79 20.75 5.19
N ALA A 72 20.14 21.81 4.46
CA ALA A 72 19.40 22.25 3.27
C ALA A 72 19.27 21.14 2.21
N GLU A 73 20.33 20.35 2.03
CA GLU A 73 20.36 19.21 1.10
C GLU A 73 19.35 18.12 1.49
N LEU A 74 19.27 17.78 2.78
CA LEU A 74 18.34 16.77 3.29
C LEU A 74 16.88 17.24 3.12
N ASN A 75 16.61 18.50 3.45
CA ASN A 75 15.26 19.06 3.30
C ASN A 75 14.83 19.05 1.82
N ALA A 76 15.72 19.48 0.92
CA ALA A 76 15.48 19.44 -0.52
C ALA A 76 15.22 18.01 -1.03
N ALA A 77 16.00 17.03 -0.59
CA ALA A 77 15.83 15.62 -0.97
C ALA A 77 14.48 15.04 -0.51
N LEU A 78 14.03 15.37 0.70
CA LEU A 78 12.74 14.92 1.25
C LEU A 78 11.55 15.52 0.50
N HIS A 79 11.65 16.79 0.06
CA HIS A 79 10.66 17.40 -0.81
C HIS A 79 10.67 16.85 -2.24
N ALA A 80 11.85 16.50 -2.78
CA ALA A 80 12.03 16.01 -4.14
C ALA A 80 11.48 14.58 -4.37
N ARG A 81 11.45 13.74 -3.33
CA ARG A 81 10.89 12.36 -3.38
C ARG A 81 9.37 12.29 -3.67
N ARG A 82 8.76 13.43 -4.03
CA ARG A 82 7.36 13.71 -4.41
C ARG A 82 6.75 12.80 -5.49
N ARG A 83 7.52 12.08 -6.32
CA ARG A 83 7.01 11.36 -7.50
C ARG A 83 7.62 9.97 -7.69
N ARG A 84 7.27 9.00 -6.85
CA ARG A 84 7.10 7.64 -7.38
C ARG A 84 5.61 7.43 -7.63
N LYS A 85 5.17 7.75 -8.85
CA LYS A 85 3.93 7.15 -9.37
C LYS A 85 4.11 5.64 -9.20
N PHE A 86 3.18 5.00 -8.51
CA PHE A 86 3.16 3.55 -8.38
C PHE A 86 3.32 2.99 -9.80
N ALA A 87 4.40 2.24 -10.03
CA ALA A 87 4.62 1.57 -11.30
C ALA A 87 3.64 0.40 -11.37
N ALA A 88 2.36 0.70 -11.60
CA ALA A 88 1.36 -0.28 -12.04
C ALA A 88 1.86 -1.05 -13.28
N ASN A 89 2.83 -0.49 -14.01
CA ASN A 89 3.51 -1.08 -15.15
C ASN A 89 4.39 -2.30 -14.80
N ARG A 90 4.82 -2.49 -13.54
CA ARG A 90 5.62 -3.66 -13.16
C ARG A 90 4.76 -4.93 -12.95
N TRP A 91 3.50 -4.76 -12.57
CA TRP A 91 2.55 -5.87 -12.33
C TRP A 91 1.58 -6.11 -13.49
N ARG A 92 1.51 -5.20 -14.47
CA ARG A 92 0.76 -5.37 -15.73
C ARG A 92 1.02 -6.71 -16.44
N PRO A 93 2.26 -7.25 -16.50
CA PRO A 93 2.52 -8.56 -17.10
C PRO A 93 1.92 -9.71 -16.27
N CYS A 94 1.95 -9.62 -14.93
CA CYS A 94 1.39 -10.64 -14.04
C CYS A 94 -0.13 -10.69 -14.11
N VAL A 95 -0.81 -9.54 -14.09
CA VAL A 95 -2.28 -9.46 -14.17
C VAL A 95 -2.80 -9.91 -15.54
N ARG A 96 -2.09 -9.60 -16.64
CA ARG A 96 -2.44 -10.10 -17.99
C ARG A 96 -2.24 -11.60 -18.19
N ARG A 97 -1.43 -12.25 -17.34
CA ARG A 97 -1.12 -13.68 -17.42
C ARG A 97 -1.97 -14.53 -16.47
N TRP A 98 -2.81 -13.90 -15.64
CA TRP A 98 -3.73 -14.59 -14.74
C TRP A 98 -4.91 -15.18 -15.55
N PRO A 99 -5.13 -16.51 -15.52
CA PRO A 99 -6.15 -17.18 -16.35
C PRO A 99 -7.56 -16.61 -16.17
N ALA A 100 -7.96 -16.31 -14.92
CA ALA A 100 -9.27 -15.77 -14.55
C ALA A 100 -9.62 -14.39 -15.17
N TRP A 101 -8.62 -13.61 -15.63
CA TRP A 101 -8.87 -12.30 -16.27
C TRP A 101 -9.27 -12.40 -17.75
N ARG A 102 -9.14 -13.58 -18.40
CA ARG A 102 -9.59 -13.77 -19.79
C ARG A 102 -11.08 -14.05 -19.89
N GLU A 103 -11.70 -14.65 -18.88
CA GLU A 103 -13.12 -15.01 -18.88
C GLU A 103 -14.03 -13.80 -18.66
N LEU A 104 -13.57 -12.78 -17.92
CA LEU A 104 -14.32 -11.54 -17.66
C LEU A 104 -14.40 -10.56 -18.83
N LYS A 105 -13.71 -10.82 -19.95
CA LYS A 105 -13.76 -9.97 -21.16
C LYS A 105 -14.59 -10.57 -22.31
N SER A 106 -15.21 -11.72 -22.06
CA SER A 106 -16.06 -12.42 -23.02
C SER A 106 -17.56 -12.30 -22.67
N CYS A 107 -17.92 -11.44 -21.72
CA CYS A 107 -19.28 -10.96 -21.47
C CYS A 107 -19.38 -9.47 -21.80
#